data_AF-X1R0Q0-F1
#
_entry.id   AF-X1R0Q0-F1
#
_cell.length_a   1.000
_cell.length_b   1.000
_cell.length_c   1.000
_cell.angle_alpha   90.00
_cell.angle_beta   90.00
_cell.angle_gamma   90.00
#
_symmetry.space_group_name_H-M   'P 1'
#
loop_
_entity.id
_entity.type
_entity.pdbx_description
1 polymer ?
#
loop_
_entity_poly.entity_id
_entity_poly.type
_entity_poly.pdbx_seq_one_letter_code
_entity_poly.pdbx_strand_id
1 'polypeptide(L)'
;MAEFPDLLINPNPNAPTLDASGNQVRGVNIFETTAERDALNITVRIPGALAVIKGSDELYQYTASTVDDTAWQDASNWLGIGAAGGSGVQNLNNLDGNITLVGAGGITITDDGSSTITVTGGGGGVTDIDGETGSITLTAGEGIELDVVTGTGEIQISSTGGSTEGIDLSFVVRDTAYASDFDHEGTVFNFGLTGALTFGVYRYDGTTWSAASNAA
;
A
#
# COMPACT_ATOMS: atom_id res chain seq x y z
N MET A 1 32.96 -37.88 19.45
CA MET A 1 33.20 -36.74 18.54
C MET A 1 34.68 -36.43 18.62
N ALA A 2 35.39 -36.40 17.50
CA ALA A 2 36.80 -36.03 17.54
C ALA A 2 36.86 -34.51 17.77
N GLU A 3 37.36 -34.11 18.93
CA GLU A 3 37.65 -32.70 19.22
C GLU A 3 39.08 -32.43 18.76
N PHE A 4 39.24 -31.49 17.83
CA PHE A 4 40.55 -31.05 17.36
C PHE A 4 40.84 -29.70 18.04
N PRO A 5 41.66 -29.68 19.11
CA PRO A 5 41.89 -28.48 19.91
C PRO A 5 42.85 -27.47 19.25
N ASP A 6 43.20 -27.66 17.98
CA ASP A 6 44.19 -26.88 17.23
C ASP A 6 43.84 -26.83 15.72
N LEU A 7 44.54 -26.01 14.94
CA LEU A 7 44.38 -25.88 13.49
C LEU A 7 44.51 -27.24 12.79
N LEU A 8 43.51 -27.57 11.99
CA LEU A 8 43.56 -28.76 11.15
C LEU A 8 44.36 -28.46 9.88
N ILE A 9 45.67 -28.68 9.95
CA ILE A 9 46.60 -28.53 8.83
C ILE A 9 46.71 -29.90 8.13
N ASN A 10 46.54 -29.93 6.79
CA ASN A 10 46.88 -31.12 6.01
C ASN A 10 48.30 -31.02 5.44
N PRO A 11 49.27 -31.76 5.97
CA PRO A 11 50.63 -31.78 5.42
C PRO A 11 50.78 -32.77 4.26
N ASN A 12 49.75 -33.57 3.91
CA ASN A 12 49.80 -34.53 2.82
C ASN A 12 49.35 -33.89 1.50
N PRO A 13 50.24 -33.66 0.53
CA PRO A 13 49.87 -33.08 -0.77
C PRO A 13 48.94 -33.99 -1.60
N ASN A 14 48.77 -35.26 -1.20
CA ASN A 14 48.00 -36.27 -1.93
C ASN A 14 46.67 -36.67 -1.25
N ALA A 15 46.28 -36.04 -0.12
CA ALA A 15 45.01 -36.33 0.53
C ALA A 15 44.48 -35.05 1.19
N PRO A 16 43.59 -34.27 0.56
CA PRO A 16 43.13 -32.98 1.07
C PRO A 16 42.15 -33.11 2.26
N THR A 17 42.19 -32.17 3.23
CA THR A 17 41.24 -32.20 4.38
C THR A 17 39.85 -31.67 4.01
N LEU A 18 39.75 -30.95 2.91
CA LEU A 18 38.54 -30.62 2.19
C LEU A 18 38.75 -31.16 0.77
N ASP A 19 38.28 -32.37 0.51
CA ASP A 19 38.16 -32.87 -0.87
C ASP A 19 37.01 -32.10 -1.55
N ALA A 20 37.06 -31.92 -2.87
CA ALA A 20 36.06 -31.25 -3.72
C ALA A 20 35.65 -32.01 -5.04
N SER A 21 36.05 -33.27 -5.22
CA SER A 21 35.50 -34.21 -6.22
C SER A 21 34.09 -34.85 -5.96
N GLY A 22 33.11 -34.49 -6.81
CA GLY A 22 31.78 -35.16 -6.90
C GLY A 22 30.54 -34.30 -6.59
N ASN A 23 30.69 -32.98 -6.44
CA ASN A 23 29.74 -31.93 -5.95
C ASN A 23 30.09 -31.46 -4.55
N GLN A 24 31.06 -30.57 -4.45
CA GLN A 24 31.80 -30.37 -3.22
C GLN A 24 32.34 -28.93 -3.22
N VAL A 25 32.71 -28.39 -2.05
CA VAL A 25 32.74 -26.96 -1.73
C VAL A 25 33.78 -26.17 -2.54
N ARG A 26 33.45 -25.83 -3.78
CA ARG A 26 34.09 -24.75 -4.53
C ARG A 26 33.27 -23.49 -4.24
N GLY A 27 33.92 -22.38 -3.95
CA GLY A 27 33.23 -21.10 -3.73
C GLY A 27 32.56 -20.98 -2.36
N VAL A 28 33.24 -21.30 -1.26
CA VAL A 28 32.99 -20.61 0.02
C VAL A 28 34.32 -20.02 0.44
N ASN A 29 34.42 -18.70 0.42
CA ASN A 29 35.65 -17.99 0.74
C ASN A 29 35.38 -16.97 1.84
N ILE A 30 36.34 -16.83 2.76
CA ILE A 30 36.28 -15.87 3.86
C ILE A 30 37.38 -14.84 3.59
N PHE A 31 36.98 -13.58 3.45
CA PHE A 31 37.85 -12.44 3.17
C PHE A 31 37.76 -11.43 4.31
N GLU A 32 38.81 -10.65 4.57
CA GLU A 32 38.70 -9.51 5.48
C GLU A 32 37.95 -8.36 4.80
N THR A 33 38.15 -8.16 3.48
CA THR A 33 37.53 -7.06 2.73
C THR A 33 37.03 -7.46 1.34
N THR A 34 36.12 -6.65 0.78
CA THR A 34 35.66 -6.76 -0.61
C THR A 34 36.81 -6.66 -1.62
N ALA A 35 37.83 -5.84 -1.33
CA ALA A 35 39.00 -5.71 -2.21
C ALA A 35 39.81 -7.02 -2.29
N GLU A 36 39.89 -7.78 -1.19
CA GLU A 36 40.55 -9.09 -1.19
C GLU A 36 39.74 -10.13 -1.98
N ARG A 37 38.40 -10.08 -1.89
CA ARG A 37 37.50 -10.90 -2.73
C ARG A 37 37.70 -10.58 -4.21
N ASP A 38 37.76 -9.30 -4.56
CA ASP A 38 37.90 -8.84 -5.94
C ASP A 38 39.28 -9.20 -6.53
N ALA A 39 40.31 -9.25 -5.68
CA ALA A 39 41.65 -9.71 -6.03
C ALA A 39 41.82 -11.24 -6.08
N LEU A 40 40.76 -12.03 -5.80
CA LEU A 40 40.83 -13.48 -5.85
C LEU A 40 41.29 -13.95 -7.24
N ASN A 41 42.25 -14.87 -7.29
CA ASN A 41 42.80 -15.38 -8.54
C ASN A 41 41.70 -16.01 -9.41
N ILE A 42 41.66 -15.64 -10.71
CA ILE A 42 40.64 -16.11 -11.64
C ILE A 42 40.52 -17.64 -11.74
N THR A 43 41.61 -18.37 -11.51
CA THR A 43 41.64 -19.84 -11.58
C THR A 43 40.82 -20.53 -10.49
N VAL A 44 40.49 -19.83 -9.41
CA VAL A 44 39.70 -20.36 -8.29
C VAL A 44 38.29 -19.77 -8.21
N ARG A 45 37.96 -18.78 -9.04
CA ARG A 45 36.62 -18.21 -9.15
C ARG A 45 35.66 -19.19 -9.82
N ILE A 46 34.41 -19.20 -9.38
CA ILE A 46 33.35 -20.01 -9.96
C ILE A 46 32.00 -19.28 -9.94
N PRO A 47 31.08 -19.57 -10.88
CA PRO A 47 29.68 -19.22 -10.74
C PRO A 47 29.08 -19.80 -9.44
N GLY A 48 28.25 -19.03 -8.75
CA GLY A 48 27.60 -19.47 -7.50
C GLY A 48 28.47 -19.39 -6.24
N ALA A 49 29.68 -18.83 -6.32
CA ALA A 49 30.57 -18.70 -5.16
C ALA A 49 29.93 -17.89 -4.02
N LEU A 50 30.03 -18.39 -2.81
CA LEU A 50 29.76 -17.71 -1.56
C LEU A 50 31.01 -16.99 -1.03
N ALA A 51 30.85 -15.73 -0.64
CA ALA A 51 31.89 -14.92 -0.04
C ALA A 51 31.42 -14.37 1.31
N VAL A 52 32.12 -14.70 2.38
CA VAL A 52 31.96 -14.09 3.69
C VAL A 52 32.97 -12.95 3.80
N ILE A 53 32.50 -11.72 4.00
CA ILE A 53 33.32 -10.54 4.22
C ILE A 53 33.33 -10.25 5.71
N LYS A 54 34.41 -10.68 6.39
CA LYS A 54 34.57 -10.57 7.84
C LYS A 54 34.60 -9.12 8.33
N GLY A 55 35.14 -8.20 7.54
CA GLY A 55 35.17 -6.78 7.91
C GLY A 55 33.79 -6.13 8.02
N SER A 56 32.76 -6.70 7.39
CA SER A 56 31.38 -6.20 7.42
C SER A 56 30.36 -7.21 7.96
N ASP A 57 30.79 -8.41 8.37
CA ASP A 57 29.92 -9.53 8.77
C ASP A 57 28.85 -9.89 7.71
N GLU A 58 29.19 -9.76 6.43
CA GLU A 58 28.27 -9.99 5.32
C GLU A 58 28.56 -11.30 4.58
N LEU A 59 27.51 -11.95 4.12
CA LEU A 59 27.58 -13.09 3.21
C LEU A 59 27.04 -12.67 1.85
N TYR A 60 27.74 -13.05 0.78
CA TYR A 60 27.33 -12.81 -0.59
C TYR A 60 27.32 -14.11 -1.40
N GLN A 61 26.45 -14.20 -2.40
CA GLN A 61 26.48 -15.22 -3.45
C GLN A 61 26.73 -14.56 -4.81
N TYR A 62 27.67 -15.10 -5.56
CA TYR A 62 27.94 -14.70 -6.93
C TYR A 62 26.89 -15.27 -7.87
N THR A 63 26.20 -14.42 -8.63
CA THR A 63 25.02 -14.78 -9.45
C THR A 63 25.29 -14.85 -10.95
N ALA A 64 26.41 -14.31 -11.43
CA ALA A 64 26.75 -14.34 -12.84
C ALA A 64 27.32 -15.70 -13.29
N SER A 65 27.21 -15.96 -14.59
CA SER A 65 27.71 -17.19 -15.24
C SER A 65 29.16 -17.09 -15.72
N THR A 66 29.71 -15.88 -15.87
CA THR A 66 31.11 -15.62 -16.23
C THR A 66 31.91 -15.21 -14.99
N VAL A 67 33.23 -15.39 -15.01
CA VAL A 67 34.12 -15.10 -13.84
C VAL A 67 35.34 -14.25 -14.20
N ASP A 68 35.30 -13.60 -15.36
CA ASP A 68 36.32 -12.63 -15.76
C ASP A 68 36.39 -11.46 -14.76
N ASP A 69 37.47 -10.68 -14.82
CA ASP A 69 37.69 -9.58 -13.87
C ASP A 69 36.56 -8.55 -13.89
N THR A 70 35.98 -8.27 -15.06
CA THR A 70 34.86 -7.32 -15.18
C THR A 70 33.63 -7.83 -14.45
N ALA A 71 33.20 -9.06 -14.73
CA ALA A 71 32.02 -9.64 -14.12
C ALA A 71 32.21 -9.96 -12.62
N TRP A 72 33.42 -10.35 -12.20
CA TRP A 72 33.70 -10.70 -10.80
C TRP A 72 33.73 -9.49 -9.88
N GLN A 73 34.26 -8.36 -10.36
CA GLN A 73 34.37 -7.12 -9.58
C GLN A 73 33.09 -6.28 -9.62
N ASP A 74 32.18 -6.57 -10.55
CA ASP A 74 30.87 -5.90 -10.62
C ASP A 74 30.00 -6.29 -9.42
N ALA A 75 29.71 -5.32 -8.56
CA ALA A 75 28.89 -5.49 -7.36
C ALA A 75 27.47 -6.00 -7.67
N SER A 76 26.92 -5.73 -8.86
CA SER A 76 25.59 -6.20 -9.26
C SER A 76 25.49 -7.71 -9.43
N ASN A 77 26.63 -8.39 -9.62
CA ASN A 77 26.72 -9.84 -9.71
C ASN A 77 26.86 -10.51 -8.33
N TRP A 78 26.82 -9.75 -7.23
CA TRP A 78 26.90 -10.27 -5.86
C TRP A 78 25.59 -10.02 -5.09
N LEU A 79 24.86 -11.09 -4.83
CA LEU A 79 23.66 -11.06 -4.02
C LEU A 79 24.02 -11.19 -2.53
N GLY A 80 23.72 -10.16 -1.74
CA GLY A 80 23.83 -10.25 -0.28
C GLY A 80 22.82 -11.25 0.30
N ILE A 81 23.29 -12.20 1.10
CA ILE A 81 22.47 -13.19 1.81
C ILE A 81 22.44 -12.82 3.29
N GLY A 82 21.25 -12.50 3.81
CA GLY A 82 21.09 -12.20 5.22
C GLY A 82 21.83 -10.95 5.70
N ALA A 83 22.28 -10.08 4.79
CA ALA A 83 22.87 -8.79 5.12
C ALA A 83 21.81 -7.93 5.83
N ALA A 84 21.78 -8.01 7.16
CA ALA A 84 20.94 -7.21 8.04
C ALA A 84 21.47 -5.75 8.17
N GLY A 85 22.17 -5.24 7.16
CA GLY A 85 22.80 -3.92 7.15
C GLY A 85 22.13 -2.88 6.28
N GLY A 86 21.12 -3.24 5.46
CA GLY A 86 20.49 -2.32 4.51
C GLY A 86 18.98 -2.29 4.61
N SER A 87 18.43 -1.26 5.26
CA SER A 87 17.03 -0.82 5.19
C SER A 87 15.95 -1.91 5.17
N GLY A 88 15.73 -2.59 6.30
CA GLY A 88 14.50 -3.34 6.55
C GLY A 88 14.18 -4.47 5.56
N VAL A 89 12.89 -4.84 5.49
CA VAL A 89 12.41 -5.88 4.56
C VAL A 89 12.22 -5.25 3.19
N GLN A 90 13.09 -5.62 2.24
CA GLN A 90 13.11 -5.04 0.91
C GLN A 90 12.00 -5.56 -0.01
N ASN A 91 11.45 -6.75 0.28
CA ASN A 91 10.41 -7.38 -0.53
C ASN A 91 9.60 -8.40 0.30
N LEU A 92 8.28 -8.50 0.04
CA LEU A 92 7.34 -9.44 0.64
C LEU A 92 6.62 -10.35 -0.37
N ASN A 93 7.07 -10.41 -1.64
CA ASN A 93 6.42 -11.12 -2.75
C ASN A 93 6.20 -12.63 -2.53
N ASN A 94 6.85 -13.23 -1.53
CA ASN A 94 6.76 -14.66 -1.23
C ASN A 94 6.11 -14.94 0.14
N LEU A 95 5.40 -13.96 0.70
CA LEU A 95 4.67 -14.18 1.94
C LEU A 95 3.29 -14.77 1.64
N ASP A 96 3.11 -16.05 1.93
CA ASP A 96 1.83 -16.77 1.77
C ASP A 96 0.87 -16.57 2.96
N GLY A 97 1.23 -15.71 3.92
CA GLY A 97 0.49 -15.47 5.16
C GLY A 97 0.14 -14.00 5.40
N ASN A 98 -0.56 -13.74 6.50
CA ASN A 98 -0.95 -12.38 6.87
C ASN A 98 0.26 -11.55 7.34
N ILE A 99 0.30 -10.29 6.93
CA ILE A 99 1.17 -9.28 7.54
C ILE A 99 0.42 -8.66 8.72
N THR A 100 0.97 -8.79 9.92
CA THR A 100 0.45 -8.11 11.12
C THR A 100 1.41 -6.99 11.53
N LEU A 101 0.95 -5.74 11.50
CA LEU A 101 1.73 -4.57 11.88
C LEU A 101 1.26 -4.07 13.25
N VAL A 102 2.10 -4.20 14.29
CA VAL A 102 1.77 -3.77 15.68
C VAL A 102 2.58 -2.54 16.04
N GLY A 103 1.91 -1.49 16.51
CA GLY A 103 2.58 -0.26 16.95
C GLY A 103 3.17 0.60 15.83
N ALA A 104 2.81 0.33 14.57
CA ALA A 104 3.13 1.24 13.48
C ALA A 104 2.41 2.57 13.71
N GLY A 105 3.14 3.70 13.65
CA GLY A 105 2.53 5.02 13.72
C GLY A 105 1.64 5.26 12.49
N GLY A 106 2.27 5.48 11.34
CA GLY A 106 1.61 5.56 10.03
C GLY A 106 2.06 4.45 9.09
N ILE A 107 1.15 3.94 8.27
CA ILE A 107 1.43 2.97 7.21
C ILE A 107 1.25 3.71 5.88
N THR A 108 2.33 3.87 5.11
CA THR A 108 2.28 4.42 3.76
C THR A 108 2.41 3.28 2.76
N ILE A 109 1.42 3.13 1.89
CA ILE A 109 1.45 2.19 0.76
C ILE A 109 1.49 3.05 -0.51
N THR A 110 2.59 2.97 -1.26
CA THR A 110 2.74 3.68 -2.53
C THR A 110 2.48 2.73 -3.67
N ASP A 111 1.57 3.08 -4.57
CA ASP A 111 1.39 2.40 -5.84
C ASP A 111 2.39 2.94 -6.87
N ASP A 112 3.01 2.06 -7.64
CA ASP A 112 3.95 2.43 -8.72
C ASP A 112 3.22 2.85 -10.01
N GLY A 113 1.88 2.89 -9.97
CA GLY A 113 1.01 3.23 -11.09
C GLY A 113 0.74 2.05 -12.02
N SER A 114 1.28 0.87 -11.74
CA SER A 114 1.05 -0.36 -12.51
C SER A 114 0.17 -1.37 -11.76
N SER A 115 -0.09 -1.16 -10.47
CA SER A 115 -0.77 -2.11 -9.61
C SER A 115 -2.04 -1.50 -9.01
N THR A 116 -2.88 -2.34 -8.39
CA THR A 116 -4.07 -1.88 -7.66
C THR A 116 -3.88 -2.11 -6.17
N ILE A 117 -3.94 -1.05 -5.36
CA ILE A 117 -4.05 -1.20 -3.90
C ILE A 117 -5.52 -1.47 -3.57
N THR A 118 -5.82 -2.67 -3.06
CA THR A 118 -7.16 -3.02 -2.57
C THR A 118 -7.15 -3.06 -1.05
N VAL A 119 -7.85 -2.12 -0.41
CA VAL A 119 -8.09 -2.13 1.04
C VAL A 119 -9.51 -2.62 1.30
N THR A 120 -9.65 -3.84 1.83
CA THR A 120 -10.96 -4.39 2.21
C THR A 120 -11.12 -4.34 3.73
N GLY A 121 -11.98 -3.45 4.23
CA GLY A 121 -12.30 -3.38 5.65
C GLY A 121 -13.24 -4.51 6.07
N GLY A 122 -12.71 -5.51 6.79
CA GLY A 122 -13.51 -6.53 7.44
C GLY A 122 -14.05 -6.05 8.79
N GLY A 123 -15.16 -5.30 8.81
CA GLY A 123 -15.94 -5.08 10.03
C GLY A 123 -15.85 -3.71 10.71
N GLY A 124 -15.37 -2.67 10.04
CA GLY A 124 -15.30 -1.33 10.64
C GLY A 124 -14.94 -0.19 9.70
N GLY A 125 -15.43 -0.21 8.46
CA GLY A 125 -15.28 0.89 7.50
C GLY A 125 -13.84 1.22 7.10
N VAL A 126 -13.69 2.03 6.06
CA VAL A 126 -12.48 2.82 5.83
C VAL A 126 -12.66 4.06 6.69
N THR A 127 -12.00 4.14 7.85
CA THR A 127 -12.35 5.13 8.89
C THR A 127 -12.02 6.57 8.50
N ASP A 128 -11.19 6.78 7.48
CA ASP A 128 -10.77 8.13 7.10
C ASP A 128 -10.25 8.14 5.65
N ILE A 129 -10.93 8.88 4.76
CA ILE A 129 -10.45 9.24 3.42
C ILE A 129 -10.34 10.77 3.37
N ASP A 130 -9.55 11.35 4.26
CA ASP A 130 -9.26 12.78 4.27
C ASP A 130 -8.20 13.15 3.24
N GLY A 131 -8.47 14.20 2.44
CA GLY A 131 -7.47 14.84 1.57
C GLY A 131 -7.36 14.30 0.14
N GLU A 132 -8.27 13.43 -0.30
CA GLU A 132 -8.30 12.97 -1.68
C GLU A 132 -8.59 14.14 -2.64
N THR A 133 -7.78 14.30 -3.69
CA THR A 133 -7.97 15.35 -4.71
C THR A 133 -8.74 14.86 -5.95
N GLY A 134 -9.47 13.75 -5.82
CA GLY A 134 -10.21 13.07 -6.88
C GLY A 134 -11.65 12.70 -6.49
N SER A 135 -12.30 11.90 -7.33
CA SER A 135 -13.67 11.43 -7.09
C SER A 135 -13.70 10.21 -6.16
N ILE A 136 -14.43 10.30 -5.05
CA ILE A 136 -14.76 9.13 -4.22
C ILE A 136 -15.99 8.45 -4.83
N THR A 137 -15.86 7.19 -5.23
CA THR A 137 -17.00 6.38 -5.72
C THR A 137 -17.48 5.47 -4.61
N LEU A 138 -18.67 5.74 -4.08
CA LEU A 138 -19.37 4.91 -3.10
C LEU A 138 -20.38 4.04 -3.84
N THR A 139 -20.34 2.72 -3.65
CA THR A 139 -21.31 1.77 -4.21
C THR A 139 -21.92 0.95 -3.08
N ALA A 140 -23.26 0.95 -2.97
CA ALA A 140 -23.96 0.16 -1.96
C ALA A 140 -25.21 -0.50 -2.56
N GLY A 141 -25.52 -1.71 -2.09
CA GLY A 141 -26.69 -2.46 -2.54
C GLY A 141 -28.03 -1.96 -1.99
N GLU A 142 -28.02 -1.31 -0.82
CA GLU A 142 -29.23 -0.84 -0.12
C GLU A 142 -29.22 0.66 0.22
N GLY A 143 -28.40 1.44 -0.48
CA GLY A 143 -28.27 2.88 -0.28
C GLY A 143 -26.99 3.27 0.47
N ILE A 144 -26.63 4.55 0.34
CA ILE A 144 -25.41 5.13 0.94
C ILE A 144 -25.88 6.11 2.02
N GLU A 145 -25.52 5.85 3.26
CA GLU A 145 -25.68 6.81 4.35
C GLU A 145 -24.41 7.65 4.44
N LEU A 146 -24.55 8.97 4.24
CA LEU A 146 -23.44 9.91 4.32
C LEU A 146 -23.65 10.80 5.54
N ASP A 147 -22.89 10.56 6.61
CA ASP A 147 -22.83 11.46 7.76
C ASP A 147 -21.84 12.60 7.46
N VAL A 148 -22.38 13.77 7.11
CA VAL A 148 -21.58 14.94 6.74
C VAL A 148 -21.42 15.85 7.95
N VAL A 149 -20.33 15.70 8.69
CA VAL A 149 -19.96 16.60 9.79
C VAL A 149 -19.06 17.71 9.24
N THR A 150 -19.65 18.80 8.73
CA THR A 150 -18.87 19.95 8.26
C THR A 150 -18.64 20.95 9.38
N GLY A 151 -17.39 21.35 9.60
CA GLY A 151 -17.04 22.43 10.55
C GLY A 151 -17.53 23.82 10.13
N THR A 152 -18.01 23.97 8.88
CA THR A 152 -18.46 25.25 8.29
C THR A 152 -19.81 25.20 7.57
N GLY A 153 -20.56 24.08 7.65
CA GLY A 153 -22.00 24.07 7.36
C GLY A 153 -22.44 24.14 5.89
N GLU A 154 -21.64 23.66 4.93
CA GLU A 154 -22.08 23.58 3.52
C GLU A 154 -21.92 22.16 2.98
N ILE A 155 -23.03 21.60 2.47
CA ILE A 155 -23.08 20.33 1.73
C ILE A 155 -23.47 20.66 0.30
N GLN A 156 -22.52 20.56 -0.63
CA GLN A 156 -22.79 20.78 -2.05
C GLN A 156 -23.09 19.45 -2.76
N ILE A 157 -24.36 19.20 -3.06
CA ILE A 157 -24.78 18.09 -3.92
C ILE A 157 -24.99 18.66 -5.31
N SER A 158 -24.08 18.37 -6.25
CA SER A 158 -24.23 18.74 -7.65
C SER A 158 -24.35 17.48 -8.50
N SER A 159 -25.26 17.50 -9.47
CA SER A 159 -25.26 16.52 -10.55
C SER A 159 -25.02 17.27 -11.86
N THR A 160 -24.18 16.71 -12.72
CA THR A 160 -23.92 17.25 -14.07
C THR A 160 -24.88 16.69 -15.11
N GLY A 161 -26.02 16.12 -14.66
CA GLY A 161 -26.95 15.38 -15.50
C GLY A 161 -27.65 16.25 -16.53
N GLY A 162 -27.23 16.12 -17.80
CA GLY A 162 -27.91 16.66 -18.98
C GLY A 162 -29.07 15.79 -19.48
N SER A 163 -29.70 14.99 -18.61
CA SER A 163 -30.89 14.22 -18.96
C SER A 163 -32.15 15.03 -18.64
N THR A 164 -33.18 14.91 -19.49
CA THR A 164 -34.49 15.55 -19.36
C THR A 164 -35.31 15.08 -18.14
N GLU A 165 -34.73 14.29 -17.26
CA GLU A 165 -35.35 13.73 -16.07
C GLU A 165 -34.94 14.60 -14.87
N GLY A 166 -35.93 15.20 -14.20
CA GLY A 166 -35.68 16.07 -13.06
C GLY A 166 -34.93 15.37 -11.93
N ILE A 167 -34.11 16.11 -11.19
CA ILE A 167 -33.47 15.63 -9.96
C ILE A 167 -34.50 15.74 -8.84
N ASP A 168 -34.81 14.64 -8.16
CA ASP A 168 -35.58 14.67 -6.92
C ASP A 168 -34.66 15.01 -5.75
N LEU A 169 -35.07 16.00 -4.95
CA LEU A 169 -34.34 16.45 -3.77
C LEU A 169 -35.31 16.46 -2.60
N SER A 170 -35.21 15.44 -1.75
CA SER A 170 -36.07 15.26 -0.60
C SER A 170 -35.39 15.75 0.68
N PHE A 171 -36.09 16.60 1.42
CA PHE A 171 -35.67 17.05 2.75
C PHE A 171 -36.67 16.52 3.77
N VAL A 172 -36.18 15.79 4.77
CA VAL A 172 -37.00 15.43 5.93
C VAL A 172 -36.93 16.57 6.92
N VAL A 173 -38.03 17.30 7.08
CA VAL A 173 -38.18 18.34 8.10
C VAL A 173 -38.83 17.70 9.33
N ARG A 174 -38.51 18.22 10.52
CA ARG A 174 -39.01 17.77 11.82
C ARG A 174 -40.54 17.61 11.81
N ASP A 175 -41.05 16.58 12.48
CA ASP A 175 -42.49 16.30 12.61
C ASP A 175 -43.14 16.99 13.82
N THR A 176 -42.33 17.49 14.74
CA THR A 176 -42.76 18.12 15.99
C THR A 176 -42.75 19.64 15.86
N ALA A 177 -43.87 20.27 16.19
CA ALA A 177 -44.01 21.73 16.13
C ALA A 177 -43.11 22.43 17.15
N TYR A 178 -42.59 23.61 16.79
CA TYR A 178 -41.86 24.47 17.71
C TYR A 178 -42.78 24.98 18.83
N ALA A 179 -42.20 25.15 20.03
CA ALA A 179 -42.96 25.45 21.24
C ALA A 179 -43.15 26.96 21.51
N SER A 180 -42.45 27.83 20.78
CA SER A 180 -42.51 29.28 20.97
C SER A 180 -42.46 30.07 19.67
N ASP A 181 -43.12 31.22 19.66
CA ASP A 181 -42.95 32.23 18.60
C ASP A 181 -41.46 32.61 18.49
N PHE A 182 -40.94 32.76 17.26
CA PHE A 182 -39.54 33.06 16.91
C PHE A 182 -38.51 31.93 17.00
N ASP A 183 -38.92 30.67 17.23
CA ASP A 183 -38.01 29.51 17.24
C ASP A 183 -37.66 28.99 15.83
N HIS A 184 -37.99 29.76 14.79
CA HIS A 184 -37.80 29.37 13.39
C HIS A 184 -36.43 29.83 12.89
N GLU A 185 -35.55 28.88 12.61
CA GLU A 185 -34.54 29.03 11.55
C GLU A 185 -35.23 28.67 10.22
N GLY A 186 -35.66 29.68 9.47
CA GLY A 186 -36.31 29.45 8.17
C GLY A 186 -35.34 28.74 7.20
N THR A 187 -35.80 27.69 6.52
CA THR A 187 -35.06 27.11 5.40
C THR A 187 -35.14 28.06 4.21
N VAL A 188 -34.03 28.72 3.87
CA VAL A 188 -33.95 29.58 2.69
C VAL A 188 -33.55 28.73 1.49
N PHE A 189 -34.49 28.52 0.58
CA PHE A 189 -34.20 27.95 -0.73
C PHE A 189 -33.80 29.06 -1.69
N ASN A 190 -32.50 29.14 -2.00
CA ASN A 190 -32.00 30.08 -3.01
C ASN A 190 -31.78 29.35 -4.33
N PHE A 191 -32.53 29.74 -5.35
CA PHE A 191 -32.37 29.21 -6.69
C PHE A 191 -31.56 30.21 -7.51
N GLY A 192 -30.33 29.84 -7.87
CA GLY A 192 -29.51 30.66 -8.75
C GLY A 192 -30.02 30.57 -10.20
N LEU A 193 -30.99 31.40 -10.58
CA LEU A 193 -31.49 31.44 -11.96
C LEU A 193 -31.54 32.87 -12.51
N THR A 194 -31.16 32.99 -13.78
CA THR A 194 -31.31 34.16 -14.66
C THR A 194 -32.66 34.19 -15.41
N GLY A 195 -33.62 33.33 -15.03
CA GLY A 195 -34.93 33.14 -15.69
C GLY A 195 -36.14 33.04 -14.75
N ALA A 196 -37.35 32.89 -15.29
CA ALA A 196 -38.60 32.86 -14.53
C ALA A 196 -38.77 31.55 -13.74
N LEU A 197 -38.67 31.63 -12.42
CA LEU A 197 -38.94 30.54 -11.50
C LEU A 197 -40.44 30.42 -11.25
N THR A 198 -41.02 29.25 -11.51
CA THR A 198 -42.43 28.96 -11.22
C THR A 198 -42.50 27.98 -10.05
N PHE A 199 -43.13 28.40 -8.94
CA PHE A 199 -43.39 27.53 -7.79
C PHE A 199 -44.85 27.06 -7.81
N GLY A 200 -45.04 25.75 -7.67
CA GLY A 200 -46.34 25.16 -7.35
C GLY A 200 -46.20 24.32 -6.10
N VAL A 201 -46.97 24.63 -5.06
CA VAL A 201 -47.08 23.75 -3.90
C VAL A 201 -48.19 22.75 -4.22
N TYR A 202 -47.91 21.46 -4.10
CA TYR A 202 -48.89 20.39 -4.31
C TYR A 202 -49.00 19.56 -3.04
N ARG A 203 -50.21 19.10 -2.71
CA ARG A 203 -50.48 18.18 -1.60
C ARG A 203 -50.90 16.83 -2.16
N TYR A 204 -50.28 15.75 -1.68
CA TYR A 204 -50.76 14.39 -1.89
C TYR A 204 -51.80 14.05 -0.83
N ASP A 205 -52.98 13.59 -1.25
CA ASP A 205 -54.07 13.20 -0.33
C ASP A 205 -54.13 11.69 -0.03
N GLY A 206 -53.12 10.94 -0.50
CA GLY A 206 -53.11 9.48 -0.46
C GLY A 206 -53.50 8.82 -1.79
N THR A 207 -54.05 9.58 -2.75
CA THR A 207 -54.45 9.07 -4.06
C THR A 207 -53.99 9.92 -5.24
N THR A 208 -53.96 11.25 -5.10
CA THR A 208 -53.54 12.17 -6.17
C THR A 208 -52.77 13.37 -5.64
N TRP A 209 -51.89 13.93 -6.47
CA TRP A 209 -51.26 15.23 -6.23
C TRP A 209 -52.16 16.34 -6.76
N SER A 210 -52.52 17.29 -5.90
CA SER A 210 -53.35 18.45 -6.27
C SER A 210 -52.70 19.75 -5.79
N ALA A 211 -52.96 20.86 -6.49
CA ALA A 211 -52.38 22.15 -6.11
C ALA A 211 -52.86 22.55 -4.70
N ALA A 212 -51.93 22.83 -3.81
CA ALA A 212 -52.20 23.35 -2.48
C ALA A 212 -52.49 24.85 -2.59
N SER A 213 -53.76 25.24 -2.63
CA SER A 213 -54.15 26.65 -2.58
C SER A 213 -54.37 27.10 -1.14
N ASN A 214 -53.88 28.29 -0.78
CA ASN A 214 -54.19 28.96 0.49
C ASN A 214 -55.49 29.78 0.46
N ALA A 215 -56.32 29.60 -0.57
CA ALA A 215 -57.58 30.33 -0.70
C ALA A 215 -58.54 29.89 0.41
N ALA A 216 -58.59 30.67 1.50
CA ALA A 216 -59.64 30.64 2.50
C ALA A 216 -60.91 31.30 1.95
#